data_AF-A0A381EJ14-F1
#
_entry.id   AF-A0A381EJ14-F1
#
_cell.length_a   1.000
_cell.length_b   1.000
_cell.length_c   1.000
_cell.angle_alpha   90.00
_cell.angle_beta   90.00
_cell.angle_gamma   90.00
#
_symmetry.space_group_name_H-M   'P 1'
#
loop_
_entity.id
_entity.type
_entity.pdbx_description
1 polymer ?
#
loop_
_entity_poly.entity_id
_entity_poly.type
_entity_poly.pdbx_seq_one_letter_code
_entity_poly.pdbx_strand_id
1 'polypeptide(L)' 'MSFEANLKKANEALTQLNEEELSLEESVKIYKIGLESIEKARLELEKAKLEVEKIDE' A
#
# COMPACT_ATOMS: atom_id res chain seq x y z
N MET A 1 3.71 -1.34 10.59
CA MET A 1 4.25 -2.00 9.38
C MET A 1 5.30 -1.06 8.81
N SER A 2 6.24 -1.56 8.01
CA SER A 2 7.20 -0.72 7.30
C SER A 2 6.72 -0.42 5.88
N PHE A 3 7.38 0.54 5.23
CA PHE A 3 7.03 1.00 3.89
C PHE A 3 7.04 -0.17 2.90
N GLU A 4 8.10 -0.98 2.96
CA GLU A 4 8.25 -2.19 2.15
C GLU A 4 7.17 -3.23 2.43
N ALA A 5 6.77 -3.40 3.69
CA ALA A 5 5.70 -4.33 4.05
C ALA A 5 4.33 -3.88 3.51
N ASN A 6 4.04 -2.58 3.55
CA ASN A 6 2.83 -2.01 2.97
C ASN A 6 2.83 -2.13 1.44
N LEU A 7 3.96 -1.86 0.77
CA LEU A 7 4.10 -2.07 -0.67
C LEU A 7 3.94 -3.52 -1.08
N LYS A 8 4.51 -4.46 -0.31
CA LYS A 8 4.38 -5.89 -0.57
C LYS A 8 2.91 -6.30 -0.53
N LYS A 9 2.15 -5.86 0.48
CA LYS A 9 0.71 -6.14 0.57
C LYS A 9 -0.09 -5.55 -0.58
N ALA A 10 0.25 -4.33 -1.02
CA ALA A 10 -0.39 -3.72 -2.18
C ALA A 10 -0.15 -4.55 -3.46
N ASN A 11 1.08 -5.04 -3.65
CA ASN A 11 1.43 -5.88 -4.79
C ASN A 11 0.74 -7.25 -4.72
N GLU A 12 0.68 -7.88 -3.55
CA GLU A 12 -0.04 -9.15 -3.35
C GLU A 12 -1.53 -8.99 -3.70
N ALA A 13 -2.16 -7.89 -3.26
CA ALA A 13 -3.55 -7.59 -3.60
C ALA A 13 -3.74 -7.39 -5.12
N LEU A 14 -2.80 -6.72 -5.78
CA LEU A 14 -2.83 -6.56 -7.24
C LEU A 14 -2.64 -7.89 -7.98
N THR A 15 -1.75 -8.76 -7.51
CA THR A 15 -1.56 -10.10 -8.08
C THR A 15 -2.83 -10.93 -7.96
N GLN A 16 -3.47 -10.95 -6.78
CA GLN A 16 -4.74 -11.66 -6.57
C GLN A 16 -5.83 -11.15 -7.53
N LEU A 17 -5.95 -9.83 -7.71
CA LEU A 17 -6.91 -9.24 -8.63
C LEU A 17 -6.68 -9.61 -10.11
N ASN A 18 -5.44 -9.94 -10.50
CA ASN A 18 -5.08 -10.26 -11.88
C ASN A 18 -5.16 -11.76 -12.21
N GLU A 19 -5.03 -12.63 -11.21
CA GLU A 19 -4.86 -14.08 -11.42
C GLU A 19 -6.08 -14.92 -11.02
N GLU A 20 -6.99 -14.37 -10.23
CA GLU A 20 -8.11 -15.13 -9.66
C GLU A 20 -9.45 -14.82 -10.35
N GLU A 21 -10.25 -15.85 -10.62
CA GLU A 21 -11.69 -15.69 -10.90
C GLU A 21 -12.41 -15.32 -9.60
N LEU A 22 -12.38 -14.04 -9.28
CA LEU A 22 -12.99 -13.47 -8.10
C LEU A 22 -14.45 -13.07 -8.36
N SER A 23 -15.31 -13.26 -7.36
CA SER A 23 -16.59 -12.57 -7.36
C SER A 23 -16.39 -11.06 -7.22
N LEU A 24 -17.36 -10.26 -7.68
CA LEU A 24 -17.31 -8.80 -7.56
C LEU A 24 -17.07 -8.35 -6.11
N GLU A 25 -17.67 -9.04 -5.14
CA GLU A 25 -17.51 -8.70 -3.72
C GLU A 25 -16.07 -8.92 -3.25
N GLU A 26 -15.45 -10.03 -3.65
CA GLU A 26 -14.06 -10.35 -3.30
C GLU A 26 -13.09 -9.37 -3.97
N SER A 27 -13.29 -9.06 -5.26
CA SER A 27 -12.49 -8.07 -5.98
C SER A 27 -12.54 -6.70 -5.29
N VAL A 28 -13.72 -6.27 -4.83
CA VAL A 28 -13.88 -5.00 -4.11
C VAL A 28 -13.17 -5.03 -2.75
N LYS A 29 -13.19 -6.15 -2.03
CA LYS A 29 -12.47 -6.30 -0.75
C LYS A 29 -10.96 -6.23 -0.97
N ILE A 30 -10.43 -6.99 -1.93
CA ILE A 30 -9.00 -7.03 -2.23
C ILE A 30 -8.52 -5.66 -2.71
N TYR A 31 -9.28 -4.99 -3.58
CA TYR A 31 -8.99 -3.62 -4.01
C TYR A 31 -8.86 -2.65 -2.84
N LYS A 32 -9.81 -2.67 -1.88
CA LYS A 32 -9.77 -1.80 -0.69
C LYS A 32 -8.53 -2.06 0.17
N ILE A 33 -8.16 -3.33 0.35
CA ILE A 33 -6.95 -3.72 1.11
C ILE A 33 -5.68 -3.20 0.42
N GLY A 34 -5.60 -3.33 -0.91
CA GLY A 34 -4.50 -2.79 -1.69
C GLY A 34 -4.39 -1.28 -1.56
N LEU A 35 -5.52 -0.57 -1.70
CA LEU A 35 -5.58 0.89 -1.59
C LEU A 35 -5.15 1.39 -0.22
N GLU A 36 -5.63 0.76 0.86
CA GLU A 36 -5.25 1.12 2.23
C GLU A 36 -3.76 0.89 2.48
N SER A 37 -3.19 -0.15 1.88
CA SER A 37 -1.75 -0.45 1.96
C SER A 37 -0.92 0.62 1.25
N ILE A 38 -1.35 1.07 0.07
CA ILE A 38 -0.69 2.16 -0.68
C ILE A 38 -0.74 3.47 0.12
N GLU A 39 -1.89 3.79 0.72
CA GLU A 39 -2.04 5.00 1.53
C GLU A 39 -1.09 5.02 2.73
N LYS A 40 -0.97 3.88 3.44
CA LYS A 40 -0.03 3.72 4.55
C LYS A 40 1.43 3.86 4.10
N ALA A 41 1.80 3.25 2.97
CA ALA A 41 3.13 3.41 2.40
C ALA A 41 3.43 4.89 2.07
N ARG A 42 2.46 5.61 1.49
CA ARG A 42 2.62 7.03 1.17
C ARG A 42 2.85 7.88 2.42
N LEU A 43 2.09 7.64 3.49
CA LEU A 43 2.25 8.34 4.76
C LEU A 43 3.62 8.09 5.40
N GLU A 44 4.15 6.87 5.32
CA GLU A 44 5.48 6.56 5.82
C GLU A 44 6.58 7.26 5.02
N LEU A 45 6.44 7.32 3.69
CA LEU A 45 7.37 8.07 2.85
C LEU A 45 7.33 9.58 3.14
N GLU A 46 6.14 10.13 3.36
CA GLU A 46 5.95 11.55 3.65
C GLU A 46 6.55 11.93 5.02
N LYS A 47 6.41 11.07 6.03
CA LYS A 47 7.10 11.23 7.32
C LYS A 47 8.61 11.22 7.15
N ALA A 48 9.15 10.28 6.39
CA ALA A 48 10.59 10.20 6.14
C ALA A 48 11.13 11.45 5.42
N LYS A 49 10.37 12.01 4.47
CA LYS A 49 10.74 13.27 3.80
C LYS A 49 10.81 14.44 4.78
N LEU A 50 9.81 14.58 5.66
CA LEU A 50 9.78 15.62 6.68
C LEU A 50 10.93 15.50 7.69
N GLU A 51 11.37 14.28 7.99
CA GLU A 51 12.54 14.04 8.86
C GLU A 51 13.84 14.51 8.20
N VAL A 52 13.99 14.29 6.89
CA VAL A 52 15.16 14.76 6.13
C VAL A 52 15.18 16.29 6.03
N GLU A 53 14.04 16.91 5.70
CA GLU A 53 13.95 18.38 5.60
C GLU A 53 14.31 19.10 6.91
N LYS A 54 14.01 18.50 8.07
CA LYS A 54 14.35 19.04 9.39
C LYS A 54 15.83 18.88 9.78
N ILE A 55 16.58 18.02 9.10
CA ILE A 55 18.02 17.81 9.35
C ILE A 55 18.85 18.86 8.60
N ASP A 56 18.31 19.43 7.52
CA ASP A 56 18.96 20.45 6.71
C ASP A 56 18.72 21.90 7.21
N GLU A 57 17.91 22.11 8.26
CA GLU A 57 17.74 23.38 9.01
C GLU A 57 18.58 23.43 10.30
#